data_AF-A0A183TH11-F1
#
_entry.id   AF-A0A183TH11-F1
#
_cell.length_a   1.000
_cell.length_b   1.000
_cell.length_c   1.000
_cell.angle_alpha   90.00
_cell.angle_beta   90.00
_cell.angle_gamma   90.00
#
_symmetry.space_group_name_H-M   'P 1'
#
loop_
_entity.id
_entity.type
_entity.pdbx_description
1 polymer ?
#
loop_
_entity_poly.entity_id
_entity_poly.type
_entity_poly.pdbx_seq_one_letter_code
_entity_poly.pdbx_strand_id
1 'polypeptide(L)'
;MVKWLEVLEVKTATENTAVRELGELIARYAIPTEILPDNGTQCRTSLSQQFCRDEEFTTGHYHLFTVNQLAKLNGLSPPSRER
;
A
#
# COMPACT_ATOMS: atom_id res chain seq x y z
N MET A 1 -10.83 -6.76 -16.37
CA MET A 1 -10.34 -6.20 -15.09
C MET A 1 -9.62 -4.89 -15.41
N VAL A 2 -10.10 -3.77 -14.88
CA VAL A 2 -9.47 -2.46 -15.10
C VAL A 2 -8.31 -2.34 -14.12
N LYS A 3 -7.12 -1.99 -14.62
CA LYS A 3 -5.99 -1.61 -13.76
C LYS A 3 -6.04 -0.09 -13.62
N TRP A 4 -6.35 0.40 -12.43
CA TRP A 4 -6.39 1.83 -12.12
C TRP A 4 -5.15 2.22 -11.31
N LEU A 5 -4.51 3.32 -11.68
CA LEU A 5 -3.39 3.89 -10.94
C LEU A 5 -3.89 5.14 -10.21
N GLU A 6 -3.81 5.12 -8.89
CA GLU A 6 -4.07 6.29 -8.06
C GLU A 6 -2.75 6.78 -7.45
N VAL A 7 -2.50 8.09 -7.52
CA VAL A 7 -1.29 8.72 -6.98
C VAL A 7 -1.70 9.87 -6.07
N LEU A 8 -1.22 9.84 -4.83
CA LEU A 8 -1.42 10.89 -3.85
C LEU A 8 -0.07 11.50 -3.49
N GLU A 9 0.02 12.83 -3.47
CA GLU A 9 1.24 13.53 -3.08
C GLU A 9 1.34 13.57 -1.55
N VAL A 10 2.36 12.91 -1.00
CA VAL A 10 2.64 12.88 0.43
C VAL A 10 3.93 13.64 0.72
N LYS A 11 3.83 14.76 1.44
CA LYS A 11 5.00 15.59 1.79
C LYS A 11 6.03 14.86 2.67
N THR A 12 5.55 14.03 3.59
CA THR A 12 6.40 13.22 4.47
C THR A 12 5.80 11.84 4.66
N ALA A 13 6.53 10.80 4.25
CA ALA A 13 6.08 9.41 4.36
C ALA A 13 6.24 8.88 5.79
N THR A 14 5.20 9.07 6.60
CA THR A 14 5.04 8.52 7.96
C THR A 14 3.93 7.48 8.02
N GLU A 15 3.85 6.73 9.11
CA GLU A 15 2.77 5.76 9.36
C GLU A 15 1.40 6.42 9.44
N ASN A 16 1.32 7.56 10.16
CA ASN A 16 0.09 8.34 10.29
C ASN A 16 -0.42 8.84 8.93
N THR A 17 0.49 9.32 8.09
CA THR A 17 0.13 9.73 6.74
C THR A 17 -0.31 8.55 5.90
N ALA A 18 0.33 7.38 6.00
CA ALA A 18 -0.06 6.19 5.26
C ALA A 18 -1.49 5.74 5.60
N VAL A 19 -1.84 5.69 6.89
CA VAL A 19 -3.19 5.33 7.34
C VAL A 19 -4.22 6.36 6.91
N ARG A 20 -3.90 7.67 7.03
CA ARG A 20 -4.81 8.74 6.56
C ARG A 20 -5.10 8.60 5.07
N GLU A 21 -4.07 8.51 4.24
CA GLU A 21 -4.23 8.41 2.79
C GLU A 21 -4.98 7.12 2.41
N LEU A 22 -4.70 6.00 3.09
CA LEU A 22 -5.42 4.75 2.86
C LEU A 22 -6.91 4.88 3.20
N GLY A 23 -7.25 5.56 4.31
CA GLY A 23 -8.63 5.88 4.65
C GLY A 23 -9.32 6.74 3.59
N GLU A 24 -8.62 7.72 3.02
CA GLU A 24 -9.18 8.52 1.91
C GLU A 24 -9.44 7.67 0.66
N LEU A 25 -8.55 6.74 0.32
CA LEU A 25 -8.73 5.83 -0.81
C LEU A 25 -9.95 4.92 -0.61
N ILE A 26 -10.08 4.35 0.59
CA ILE A 26 -11.20 3.47 0.95
C ILE A 26 -12.52 4.23 0.91
N ALA A 27 -12.56 5.46 1.43
CA ALA A 27 -13.76 6.29 1.42
C ALA A 27 -14.23 6.62 -0.01
N ARG A 28 -13.30 6.75 -0.96
CA ARG A 28 -13.62 7.06 -2.37
C ARG A 28 -14.00 5.83 -3.19
N TYR A 29 -13.35 4.70 -2.93
CA TYR A 29 -13.39 3.53 -3.83
C TYR A 29 -13.96 2.26 -3.19
N ALA A 30 -14.45 2.35 -1.95
CA ALA A 30 -14.90 1.27 -1.09
C ALA A 30 -13.76 0.43 -0.48
N ILE A 31 -14.14 -0.37 0.53
CA ILE A 31 -13.24 -1.24 1.29
C ILE A 31 -12.72 -2.36 0.38
N PRO A 32 -11.39 -2.50 0.21
CA PRO A 32 -10.81 -3.59 -0.55
C PRO A 32 -10.92 -4.91 0.23
N THR A 33 -10.86 -6.05 -0.44
CA THR A 33 -10.72 -7.35 0.25
C THR A 33 -9.32 -7.52 0.84
N GLU A 34 -8.29 -7.03 0.13
CA GLU A 34 -6.89 -7.18 0.51
C GLU A 34 -6.08 -5.97 0.03
N ILE A 35 -5.08 -5.57 0.83
CA ILE A 35 -4.01 -4.66 0.40
C ILE A 35 -2.68 -5.41 0.32
N LEU A 36 -1.88 -5.12 -0.71
CA LEU A 36 -0.56 -5.70 -0.93
C LEU A 36 0.52 -4.63 -0.80
N PRO A 37 0.95 -4.29 0.43
CA PRO A 37 2.00 -3.30 0.63
C PRO A 37 3.36 -3.81 0.15
N ASP A 38 4.27 -2.89 -0.11
CA ASP A 38 5.67 -3.23 -0.25
C ASP A 38 6.31 -3.57 1.12
N ASN A 39 7.62 -3.80 1.15
CA ASN A 39 8.34 -4.05 2.40
C ASN A 39 8.69 -2.76 3.17
N GLY A 40 8.10 -1.61 2.79
CA GLY A 40 8.27 -0.33 3.45
C GLY A 40 7.79 -0.37 4.90
N THR A 41 8.47 0.37 5.76
CA THR A 41 8.17 0.42 7.20
C THR A 41 6.80 1.02 7.46
N GLN A 42 6.35 1.97 6.64
CA GLN A 42 5.12 2.73 6.86
C GLN A 42 3.84 1.86 6.82
N CYS A 43 3.87 0.75 6.08
CA CYS A 43 2.72 -0.17 5.95
C CYS A 43 2.79 -1.37 6.90
N ARG A 44 3.91 -1.56 7.63
CA ARG A 44 4.15 -2.72 8.50
C ARG A 44 3.92 -2.46 9.98
N THR A 45 3.48 -1.26 10.33
CA THR A 45 3.45 -0.84 11.73
C THR A 45 2.17 -1.28 12.41
N SER A 46 2.20 -1.29 13.74
CA SER A 46 1.04 -1.67 14.55
C SER A 46 -0.19 -0.82 14.22
N LEU A 47 0.02 0.46 13.90
CA LEU A 47 -1.02 1.38 13.50
C LEU A 47 -1.68 0.96 12.18
N SER A 48 -0.88 0.70 11.14
CA SER A 48 -1.38 0.25 9.84
C SER A 48 -2.12 -1.09 9.95
N GLN A 49 -1.60 -2.03 10.75
CA GLN A 49 -2.27 -3.30 11.02
C GLN A 49 -3.57 -3.13 11.80
N GLN A 50 -3.62 -2.19 12.75
CA GLN A 50 -4.83 -1.89 13.50
C GLN A 50 -5.90 -1.30 12.59
N PHE A 51 -5.54 -0.33 11.76
CA PHE A 51 -6.45 0.25 10.78
C PHE A 51 -7.07 -0.81 9.86
N CYS A 52 -6.29 -1.76 9.34
CA CYS A 52 -6.82 -2.83 8.51
C CYS A 52 -7.84 -3.72 9.25
N ARG A 53 -7.60 -3.98 10.54
CA ARG A 53 -8.56 -4.74 11.38
C ARG A 53 -9.85 -3.97 11.62
N ASP A 54 -9.75 -2.67 11.86
CA ASP A 54 -10.90 -1.81 12.16
C ASP A 54 -11.80 -1.62 10.94
N GLU A 55 -11.21 -1.61 9.73
CA GLU A 55 -11.90 -1.49 8.44
C GLU A 55 -12.22 -2.84 7.77
N GLU A 56 -11.99 -3.96 8.48
CA GLU A 56 -12.35 -5.33 8.06
C GLU A 56 -11.70 -5.83 6.75
N PHE A 57 -10.45 -5.42 6.44
CA PHE A 57 -9.69 -5.95 5.29
C PHE A 57 -8.32 -6.53 5.68
N THR A 58 -7.78 -7.42 4.85
CA THR A 58 -6.52 -8.11 5.16
C THR A 58 -5.31 -7.41 4.54
N THR A 59 -4.18 -7.50 5.23
CA THR A 59 -2.86 -7.23 4.64
C THR A 59 -2.31 -8.53 4.08
N GLY A 60 -2.13 -8.58 2.76
CA GLY A 60 -1.53 -9.71 2.10
C GLY A 60 -0.01 -9.73 2.22
N HIS A 61 0.58 -10.85 1.82
CA HIS A 61 2.04 -10.99 1.81
C HIS A 61 2.67 -10.17 0.67
N TYR A 62 3.92 -9.75 0.90
CA TYR A 62 4.74 -9.13 -0.14
C TYR A 62 4.71 -9.97 -1.42
N HIS A 63 4.28 -9.35 -2.52
CA HIS A 63 4.19 -10.00 -3.82
C HIS A 63 5.13 -9.33 -4.81
N LEU A 64 6.27 -9.97 -5.07
CA LEU A 64 7.35 -9.43 -5.91
C LEU A 64 6.86 -8.93 -7.27
N PHE A 65 5.94 -9.66 -7.91
CA PHE A 65 5.41 -9.27 -9.21
C PHE A 65 4.55 -7.99 -9.14
N THR A 66 3.79 -7.80 -8.07
CA THR A 66 2.97 -6.58 -7.86
C THR A 66 3.87 -5.38 -7.58
N VAL A 67 4.84 -5.54 -6.69
CA VAL A 67 5.78 -4.47 -6.35
C VAL A 67 6.66 -4.10 -7.56
N ASN A 68 7.06 -5.08 -8.38
CA ASN A 68 7.78 -4.80 -9.62
C ASN A 68 6.94 -4.05 -10.66
N GLN A 69 5.62 -4.28 -10.73
CA GLN A 69 4.74 -3.48 -11.58
C GLN A 69 4.65 -2.03 -11.09
N LEU A 70 4.49 -1.82 -9.79
CA LEU A 70 4.46 -0.48 -9.20
C LEU A 70 5.80 0.26 -9.39
N ALA A 71 6.93 -0.42 -9.19
CA ALA A 71 8.25 0.17 -9.44
C ALA A 71 8.40 0.64 -10.89
N LYS A 72 7.97 -0.17 -11.88
CA LYS A 72 7.98 0.21 -13.29
C LYS A 72 7.09 1.41 -13.59
N LEU A 73 5.89 1.46 -12.99
CA LEU A 73 4.97 2.60 -13.13
C LEU A 73 5.58 3.89 -12.56
N ASN A 74 6.38 3.76 -11.50
CA ASN A 74 7.09 4.87 -10.87
C ASN A 74 8.43 5.22 -11.55
N GLY A 75 8.80 4.54 -12.66
CA GLY A 75 10.10 4.75 -13.32
C GLY A 75 11.30 4.28 -12.50
N LEU A 76 11.08 3.39 -11.52
CA LEU A 76 12.09 2.84 -10.62
C LEU A 76 12.56 1.46 -11.07
N SER A 77 13.80 1.13 -10.69
CA SER A 77 14.32 -0.23 -10.80
C SER A 77 13.52 -1.17 -9.88
N PRO A 78 13.21 -2.41 -10.30
CA PRO A 78 12.61 -3.41 -9.44
C PRO A 78 13.45 -3.63 -8.17
N PRO A 79 12.85 -3.76 -6.98
CA PRO A 79 13.60 -4.10 -5.78
C PRO A 79 14.33 -5.43 -5.95
N SER A 80 15.62 -5.46 -5.64
CA SER A 80 16.41 -6.68 -5.60
C SER A 80 15.89 -7.60 -4.51
N ARG A 81 15.80 -8.90 -4.81
CA ARG A 81 15.52 -9.94 -3.80
C ARG A 81 16.68 -9.92 -2.80
N GLU A 82 16.50 -9.31 -1.63
CA GLU A 82 17.42 -9.54 -0.52
C GLU A 82 17.34 -11.04 -0.18
N ARG A 83 18.50 -11.70 -0.23
CA ARG A 83 18.66 -13.13 0.03
C ARG A 83 18.68 -13.40 1.52
#